data_AF-A0A1B6MIE8-F1
#
_entry.id   AF-A0A1B6MIE8-F1
#
_cell.length_a   1.000
_cell.length_b   1.000
_cell.length_c   1.000
_cell.angle_alpha   90.00
_cell.angle_beta   90.00
_cell.angle_gamma   90.00
#
_symmetry.space_group_name_H-M   'P 1'
#
loop_
_entity.id
_entity.type
_entity.pdbx_description
1 polymer ?
#
loop_
_entity_poly.entity_id
_entity_poly.type
_entity_poly.pdbx_seq_one_letter_code
_entity_poly.pdbx_strand_id
1 'polypeptide(L)'
;MLDIPRRPMKAEIKTGGLWWFTDLTVPDQFYILPLITSATLYLTIKVGAETGQPTQNMILMKYLMMGLPVIVFPFTLNFHGLMLVYWTTSNFVSLAQVGFLRIPKVREYFKIEKKVNHKKSTLPIKDKGFVTNMKDAWNNMKITSELEQRERADKMAFMRAAREPIKKTYKYDPTQVRAQSSSATQAKKSV
;
A
#
# COMPACT_ATOMS: atom_id res chain seq x y z
N MET A 1 -18.40 -22.81 -48.62
CA MET A 1 -17.26 -22.10 -48.00
C MET A 1 -17.42 -20.63 -48.35
N LEU A 2 -18.00 -19.83 -47.46
CA LEU A 2 -18.27 -18.40 -47.72
C LEU A 2 -16.96 -17.62 -47.57
N ASP A 3 -16.44 -17.11 -48.68
CA ASP A 3 -15.28 -16.24 -48.70
C ASP A 3 -15.73 -14.83 -48.30
N ILE A 4 -15.63 -14.53 -47.01
CA ILE A 4 -15.96 -13.21 -46.47
C ILE A 4 -14.83 -12.27 -46.91
N PRO A 5 -15.09 -11.20 -47.68
CA PRO A 5 -14.06 -10.26 -48.07
C PRO A 5 -13.50 -9.59 -46.81
N ARG A 6 -12.30 -10.00 -46.38
CA ARG A 6 -11.58 -9.30 -45.30
C ARG A 6 -11.16 -7.94 -45.84
N ARG A 7 -12.00 -6.92 -45.66
CA ARG A 7 -11.60 -5.53 -45.90
C ARG A 7 -10.31 -5.25 -45.10
N PRO A 8 -9.36 -4.49 -45.66
CA PRO A 8 -8.12 -4.19 -44.96
C PRO A 8 -8.46 -3.40 -43.70
N MET A 9 -8.31 -4.00 -42.52
CA MET A 9 -8.64 -3.38 -41.22
C MET A 9 -8.02 -1.99 -41.05
N LYS A 10 -6.87 -1.75 -41.69
CA LYS A 10 -6.16 -0.47 -41.73
C LYS A 10 -6.99 0.68 -42.32
N ALA A 11 -7.86 0.41 -43.29
CA ALA A 11 -8.68 1.44 -43.92
C ALA A 11 -9.77 1.96 -42.96
N GLU A 12 -10.31 1.10 -42.10
CA GLU A 12 -11.39 1.48 -41.18
C GLU A 12 -10.89 2.34 -40.02
N ILE A 13 -9.74 2.01 -39.44
CA ILE A 13 -9.10 2.83 -38.38
C ILE A 13 -8.51 4.15 -38.89
N LYS A 14 -8.31 4.30 -40.20
CA LYS A 14 -7.82 5.54 -40.83
C LYS A 14 -8.95 6.56 -41.10
N THR A 15 -10.21 6.11 -41.12
CA THR A 15 -11.37 6.95 -41.47
C THR A 15 -12.48 6.90 -40.41
N GLY A 16 -12.38 6.00 -39.42
CA GLY A 16 -13.36 5.80 -38.36
C GLY A 16 -13.27 6.76 -37.18
N GLY A 17 -12.61 7.90 -37.34
CA GLY A 17 -12.43 8.90 -36.28
C GLY A 17 -13.53 9.96 -36.23
N LEU A 18 -13.69 10.65 -35.09
CA LEU A 18 -14.67 11.72 -34.90
C LEU A 18 -14.04 13.09 -35.15
N TRP A 19 -14.70 13.95 -35.95
CA TRP A 19 -14.50 15.40 -36.19
C TRP A 19 -13.08 16.00 -36.01
N TRP A 20 -12.44 15.89 -34.84
CA TRP A 20 -11.08 16.41 -34.56
C TRP A 20 -9.95 15.36 -34.60
N PHE A 21 -10.26 14.06 -34.73
CA PHE A 21 -9.28 12.99 -34.97
C PHE A 21 -9.84 12.06 -36.04
N THR A 22 -9.35 12.13 -37.28
CA THR A 22 -9.85 11.31 -38.40
C THR A 22 -9.03 10.04 -38.60
N ASP A 23 -7.72 10.12 -38.37
CA ASP A 23 -6.77 9.01 -38.51
C ASP A 23 -6.29 8.53 -37.14
N LEU A 24 -6.74 7.35 -36.70
CA LEU A 24 -6.34 6.77 -35.41
C LEU A 24 -5.00 6.02 -35.50
N THR A 25 -4.42 5.90 -36.70
CA THR A 25 -3.15 5.20 -36.93
C THR A 25 -1.93 6.08 -36.73
N VAL A 26 -2.12 7.40 -36.59
CA VAL A 26 -1.06 8.38 -36.42
C VAL A 26 -1.18 9.01 -35.01
N PRO A 27 -0.08 9.50 -34.41
CA PRO A 27 -0.17 10.32 -33.20
C PRO A 27 -1.03 11.57 -33.44
N ASP A 28 -1.77 12.00 -32.41
CA ASP A 28 -2.65 13.16 -32.49
C ASP A 28 -1.85 14.46 -32.68
N GLN A 29 -2.04 15.12 -33.83
CA GLN A 29 -1.35 16.35 -34.20
C GLN A 29 -1.80 17.56 -33.36
N PHE A 30 -3.00 17.52 -32.80
CA PHE A 30 -3.56 18.61 -31.99
C PHE A 30 -3.34 18.42 -30.48
N TYR A 31 -2.77 17.28 -30.06
CA TYR A 31 -2.56 16.91 -28.66
C TYR A 31 -3.81 16.96 -27.76
N ILE A 32 -5.00 16.93 -28.36
CA ILE A 32 -6.30 16.98 -27.67
C ILE A 32 -6.61 15.62 -27.04
N LEU A 33 -6.37 14.52 -27.74
CA LEU A 33 -6.54 13.15 -27.26
C LEU A 33 -5.69 12.81 -26.02
N PRO A 34 -4.36 13.02 -26.02
CA PRO A 34 -3.55 12.76 -24.84
C PRO A 34 -3.93 13.65 -23.67
N LEU A 35 -4.41 14.89 -23.93
CA LEU A 35 -4.91 15.79 -22.90
C LEU A 35 -6.19 15.26 -22.26
N ILE A 36 -7.18 14.85 -23.07
CA ILE A 36 -8.43 14.25 -22.58
C ILE A 36 -8.14 12.94 -21.84
N THR A 37 -7.25 12.11 -22.36
CA THR A 37 -6.87 10.83 -21.74
C THR A 37 -6.27 11.07 -20.35
N SER A 38 -5.32 12.01 -20.23
CA SER A 38 -4.71 12.37 -18.95
C SER A 38 -5.72 12.97 -17.96
N ALA A 39 -6.59 13.87 -18.43
CA ALA A 39 -7.65 14.45 -17.61
C ALA A 39 -8.65 13.39 -17.10
N THR A 40 -9.04 12.45 -17.96
CA THR A 40 -9.95 11.36 -17.59
C THR A 40 -9.28 10.39 -16.62
N LEU A 41 -8.00 10.05 -16.84
CA LEU A 41 -7.21 9.23 -15.92
C LEU A 41 -7.09 9.88 -14.55
N TYR A 42 -6.82 11.19 -14.50
CA TYR A 42 -6.79 11.96 -13.25
C TYR A 42 -8.12 11.88 -12.51
N LEU A 43 -9.24 12.00 -13.24
CA LEU A 43 -10.57 11.88 -12.66
C LEU A 43 -10.84 10.46 -12.13
N THR A 44 -10.47 9.42 -12.87
CA THR A 44 -10.55 8.02 -12.43
C THR A 44 -9.79 7.80 -11.12
N ILE A 45 -8.55 8.28 -11.05
CA ILE A 45 -7.72 8.18 -9.84
C ILE A 45 -8.36 8.93 -8.68
N LYS A 46 -8.87 10.14 -8.91
CA LYS A 46 -9.53 10.95 -7.88
C LYS A 46 -10.76 10.24 -7.31
N VAL A 47 -11.62 9.71 -8.18
CA VAL A 47 -12.83 8.97 -7.79
C VAL A 47 -12.48 7.64 -7.10
N GLY A 48 -11.45 6.94 -7.58
CA GLY A 48 -10.94 5.72 -6.95
C GLY A 48 -10.39 5.97 -5.55
N ALA A 49 -9.62 7.05 -5.36
CA ALA A 49 -9.05 7.43 -4.08
C ALA A 49 -10.12 7.79 -3.02
N GLU A 50 -11.25 8.37 -3.43
CA GLU A 50 -12.39 8.63 -2.53
C GLU A 50 -13.12 7.35 -2.07
N THR A 51 -12.99 6.28 -2.85
CA THR A 51 -13.64 5.00 -2.57
C THR A 51 -12.87 4.24 -1.48
N GLY A 52 -11.54 4.36 -1.42
CA GLY A 52 -10.68 3.79 -0.37
C GLY A 52 -10.90 4.40 1.03
N GLN A 53 -10.61 3.62 2.07
CA GLN A 53 -10.52 4.11 3.46
C GLN A 53 -9.21 4.91 3.61
N PRO A 54 -9.23 6.13 4.18
CA PRO A 54 -8.01 6.89 4.39
C PRO A 54 -7.19 6.27 5.52
N THR A 55 -6.28 5.36 5.21
CA THR A 55 -5.22 4.96 6.14
C THR A 55 -4.08 5.98 6.08
N GLN A 56 -3.39 6.21 7.19
CA GLN A 56 -2.33 7.22 7.34
C GLN A 56 -1.22 7.11 6.27
N ASN A 57 -1.01 5.92 5.71
CA ASN A 57 -0.05 5.65 4.63
C ASN A 57 -0.54 6.05 3.23
N MET A 58 -1.83 6.38 3.04
CA MET A 58 -2.41 6.72 1.74
C MET A 58 -2.15 8.17 1.30
N ILE A 59 -1.66 9.06 2.17
CA ILE A 59 -1.42 10.46 1.78
C ILE A 59 -0.30 10.54 0.74
N LEU A 60 0.84 9.87 0.99
CA LEU A 60 1.94 9.77 0.04
C LEU A 60 1.49 9.12 -1.28
N MET A 61 0.74 8.01 -1.17
CA MET A 61 0.23 7.29 -2.33
C MET A 61 -0.76 8.14 -3.14
N LYS A 62 -1.60 8.94 -2.47
CA LYS A 62 -2.51 9.89 -3.14
C LYS A 62 -1.75 10.95 -3.91
N TYR A 63 -0.71 11.55 -3.35
CA TYR A 63 0.12 12.53 -4.07
C TYR A 63 0.83 11.89 -5.27
N LEU A 64 1.38 10.69 -5.11
CA LEU A 64 2.01 9.94 -6.19
C LEU A 64 1.01 9.60 -7.30
N MET A 65 -0.16 9.08 -6.94
CA MET A 65 -1.22 8.75 -7.89
C MET A 65 -1.80 9.99 -8.58
N MET A 66 -1.89 11.14 -7.88
CA MET A 66 -2.31 12.40 -8.49
C MET A 66 -1.25 12.98 -9.44
N GLY A 67 0.04 12.68 -9.22
CA GLY A 67 1.13 13.07 -10.12
C GLY A 67 1.28 12.16 -11.35
N LEU A 68 0.78 10.92 -11.28
CA LEU A 68 0.91 9.94 -12.36
C LEU A 68 0.36 10.43 -13.71
N PRO A 69 -0.83 11.04 -13.83
CA PRO A 69 -1.35 11.53 -15.12
C PRO A 69 -0.49 12.61 -15.77
N VAL A 70 0.24 13.41 -14.97
CA VAL A 70 1.15 14.45 -15.46
C VAL A 70 2.40 13.85 -16.06
N ILE A 71 2.92 12.77 -15.48
CA ILE A 71 4.07 12.03 -16.00
C ILE A 71 3.68 11.22 -17.23
N VAL A 72 2.47 10.65 -17.24
CA VAL A 72 1.95 9.85 -18.35
C VAL A 72 1.66 10.74 -19.57
N PHE A 73 1.25 12.00 -19.39
CA PHE A 73 0.93 12.91 -20.50
C PHE A 73 2.04 13.04 -21.57
N PRO A 74 3.29 13.45 -21.25
CA PRO A 74 4.36 13.54 -22.25
C PRO A 74 4.73 12.19 -22.85
N PHE A 75 4.59 11.10 -22.09
CA PHE A 75 4.80 9.75 -22.59
C PHE A 75 3.77 9.38 -23.67
N THR A 76 2.52 9.79 -23.48
CA THR A 76 1.42 9.49 -24.41
C THR A 76 1.44 10.27 -25.73
N LEU A 77 2.24 11.34 -25.85
CA LEU A 77 2.29 12.17 -27.07
C LEU A 77 2.81 11.42 -28.30
N ASN A 78 3.63 10.39 -28.10
CA ASN A 78 4.22 9.61 -29.20
C ASN A 78 3.41 8.34 -29.54
N PHE A 79 2.29 8.09 -28.86
CA PHE A 79 1.49 6.88 -29.07
C PHE A 79 0.43 7.06 -30.17
N HIS A 80 0.10 5.94 -30.82
CA HIS A 80 -0.98 5.86 -31.79
C HIS A 80 -2.31 6.32 -31.18
N GLY A 81 -3.09 7.13 -31.92
CA GLY A 81 -4.39 7.65 -31.47
C GLY A 81 -5.38 6.56 -31.03
N LEU A 82 -5.35 5.38 -31.65
CA LEU A 82 -6.21 4.24 -31.28
C LEU A 82 -6.05 3.82 -29.81
N MET A 83 -4.81 3.80 -29.29
CA MET A 83 -4.55 3.44 -27.89
C MET A 83 -5.11 4.49 -26.93
N LEU A 84 -5.03 5.76 -27.30
CA LEU A 84 -5.57 6.87 -26.50
C LEU A 84 -7.10 6.87 -26.46
N VAL A 85 -7.75 6.59 -27.59
CA VAL A 85 -9.22 6.43 -27.66
C VAL A 85 -9.67 5.26 -26.79
N TYR A 86 -8.95 4.13 -26.84
CA TYR A 86 -9.23 2.97 -26.00
C TYR A 86 -9.11 3.32 -24.50
N TRP A 87 -8.01 3.97 -24.09
CA TRP A 87 -7.83 4.38 -22.70
C TRP A 87 -8.86 5.41 -22.25
N THR A 88 -9.20 6.38 -23.09
CA THR A 88 -10.24 7.36 -22.78
C THR A 88 -11.59 6.70 -22.57
N THR A 89 -12.00 5.81 -23.49
CA THR A 89 -13.28 5.09 -23.40
C THR A 89 -13.32 4.19 -22.17
N SER A 90 -12.25 3.46 -21.87
CA SER A 90 -12.15 2.60 -20.69
C SER A 90 -12.29 3.38 -19.38
N ASN A 91 -11.59 4.51 -19.27
CA ASN A 91 -11.73 5.41 -18.11
C ASN A 91 -13.14 5.99 -18.02
N PHE A 92 -13.74 6.38 -19.14
CA PHE A 92 -15.10 6.91 -19.19
C PHE A 92 -16.15 5.90 -18.75
N VAL A 93 -16.07 4.65 -19.24
CA VAL A 93 -16.95 3.55 -18.82
C VAL A 93 -16.78 3.26 -17.33
N SER A 94 -15.53 3.25 -16.84
CA SER A 94 -15.25 3.05 -15.42
C SER A 94 -15.86 4.15 -14.55
N LEU A 95 -15.71 5.41 -14.97
CA LEU A 95 -16.32 6.56 -14.30
C LEU A 95 -17.84 6.53 -14.35
N ALA A 96 -18.43 6.13 -15.48
CA ALA A 96 -19.87 5.97 -15.62
C ALA A 96 -20.39 4.87 -14.68
N GLN A 97 -19.70 3.74 -14.60
CA GLN A 97 -20.04 2.65 -13.67
C GLN A 97 -19.98 3.11 -12.22
N VAL A 98 -18.89 3.75 -11.81
CA VAL A 98 -18.74 4.25 -10.43
C VAL A 98 -19.75 5.37 -10.14
N GLY A 99 -19.97 6.26 -11.10
CA GLY A 99 -20.96 7.34 -11.00
C GLY A 99 -22.37 6.80 -10.81
N PHE A 100 -22.77 5.81 -11.62
CA PHE A 100 -24.06 5.14 -11.51
C PHE A 100 -24.25 4.47 -10.14
N LEU A 101 -23.23 3.74 -9.66
CA LEU A 101 -23.25 3.11 -8.33
C LEU A 101 -23.18 4.11 -7.17
N ARG A 102 -22.75 5.35 -7.41
CA ARG A 102 -22.70 6.41 -6.40
C ARG A 102 -24.07 7.07 -6.19
N ILE A 103 -25.00 6.94 -7.14
CA ILE A 103 -26.36 7.50 -7.05
C ILE A 103 -27.07 6.90 -5.82
N PRO A 104 -27.55 7.71 -4.86
CA PRO A 104 -28.13 7.21 -3.61
C PRO A 104 -29.38 6.35 -3.85
N LYS A 105 -30.19 6.67 -4.86
CA LYS A 105 -31.37 5.88 -5.25
C LYS A 105 -31.01 4.47 -5.75
N VAL A 106 -29.92 4.34 -6.52
CA VAL A 106 -29.42 3.04 -6.98
C VAL A 106 -28.87 2.25 -5.80
N ARG A 107 -28.11 2.90 -4.91
CA ARG A 107 -27.58 2.25 -3.69
C ARG A 107 -28.66 1.74 -2.75
N GLU A 108 -29.76 2.50 -2.61
CA GLU A 108 -30.91 2.12 -1.80
C GLU A 108 -31.68 0.94 -2.42
N TYR A 109 -31.84 0.94 -3.76
CA TYR A 109 -32.40 -0.20 -4.48
C TYR A 109 -31.58 -1.49 -4.27
N PHE A 110 -30.25 -1.38 -4.28
CA PHE A 110 -29.33 -2.50 -4.02
C PHE A 110 -29.04 -2.76 -2.53
N LYS A 111 -29.71 -2.06 -1.59
CA LYS A 111 -29.51 -2.17 -0.13
C LYS A 111 -28.05 -2.05 0.32
N ILE A 112 -27.23 -1.27 -0.38
CA ILE A 112 -25.83 -1.06 -0.01
C ILE A 112 -25.78 -0.09 1.17
N GLU A 113 -25.24 -0.52 2.31
CA GLU A 113 -25.09 0.33 3.49
C GLU A 113 -24.43 1.66 3.13
N LYS A 114 -25.02 2.77 3.62
CA LYS A 114 -24.45 4.11 3.41
C LYS A 114 -23.07 4.15 4.06
N LYS A 115 -22.05 4.56 3.31
CA LYS A 115 -20.67 4.75 3.82
C LYS A 115 -20.75 5.70 5.02
N VAL A 116 -20.64 5.17 6.24
CA VAL A 116 -20.72 5.95 7.50
C VAL A 116 -19.56 6.94 7.52
N ASN A 117 -19.89 8.21 7.33
CA ASN A 117 -18.91 9.30 7.31
C ASN A 117 -18.54 9.65 8.76
N HIS A 118 -17.50 9.00 9.28
CA HIS A 118 -16.96 9.32 10.60
C HIS A 118 -16.35 10.73 10.54
N LYS A 119 -16.94 11.67 11.29
CA LYS A 119 -16.42 13.05 11.40
C LYS A 119 -14.94 13.01 11.77
N LYS A 120 -14.08 13.54 10.89
CA LYS A 120 -12.63 13.57 11.08
C LYS A 120 -12.16 14.39 12.29
N SER A 121 -13.04 15.20 12.92
CA SER A 121 -12.69 16.04 14.07
C SER A 121 -12.58 15.28 15.40
N THR A 122 -13.07 14.03 15.48
CA THR A 122 -13.01 13.21 16.70
C THR A 122 -11.95 12.12 16.66
N LEU A 123 -11.12 12.08 15.62
CA LEU A 123 -10.02 11.12 15.49
C LEU A 123 -8.69 11.83 15.79
N PRO A 124 -7.73 11.20 16.50
CA PRO A 124 -6.38 11.72 16.70
C PRO A 124 -5.55 11.60 15.41
N ILE A 125 -6.16 11.81 14.24
CA ILE A 125 -5.45 11.92 12.97
C ILE A 125 -4.92 13.36 12.94
N LYS A 126 -3.78 13.54 13.59
CA LYS A 126 -2.96 14.74 13.41
C LYS A 126 -2.65 14.80 11.92
N ASP A 127 -3.03 15.87 11.23
CA ASP A 127 -2.61 16.19 9.86
C ASP A 127 -1.09 16.43 9.87
N LYS A 128 -0.33 15.36 10.10
CA LYS A 128 1.12 15.37 10.13
C LYS A 128 1.56 15.62 8.70
N GLY A 129 2.30 16.71 8.49
CA GLY A 129 2.85 17.04 7.19
C GLY A 129 3.72 15.92 6.62
N PHE A 130 3.92 15.93 5.31
CA PHE A 130 4.70 14.95 4.56
C PHE A 130 6.05 14.60 5.22
N VAL A 131 6.79 15.61 5.67
CA VAL A 131 8.10 15.45 6.35
C VAL A 131 7.97 14.69 7.67
N THR A 132 6.89 14.91 8.43
CA THR A 132 6.65 14.20 9.69
C THR A 132 6.28 12.74 9.45
N ASN A 133 5.47 12.44 8.42
CA ASN A 133 5.16 11.06 8.06
C ASN A 133 6.41 10.31 7.55
N MET A 134 7.28 10.98 6.78
CA MET A 134 8.55 10.39 6.36
C MET A 134 9.48 10.12 7.55
N LYS A 135 9.56 11.05 8.51
CA LYS A 135 10.37 10.87 9.72
C LYS A 135 9.83 9.74 10.61
N ASP A 136 8.51 9.64 10.75
CA ASP A 136 7.86 8.55 11.47
C ASP A 136 8.14 7.19 10.79
N ALA A 137 8.06 7.12 9.45
CA ALA A 137 8.39 5.91 8.70
C ALA A 137 9.85 5.48 8.88
N TRP A 138 10.79 6.42 8.84
CA TRP A 138 12.21 6.13 9.04
C TRP A 138 12.52 5.66 10.46
N ASN A 139 11.91 6.29 11.47
CA ASN A 139 12.05 5.89 12.87
C ASN A 139 11.46 4.49 13.13
N ASN A 140 10.26 4.20 12.61
CA ASN A 140 9.63 2.89 12.75
C ASN A 140 10.46 1.80 12.08
N MET A 141 10.96 2.04 10.85
CA MET A 141 11.81 1.07 10.14
C MET A 141 13.11 0.80 10.90
N LYS A 142 13.71 1.82 11.51
CA LYS A 142 14.90 1.65 12.36
C LYS A 142 14.58 0.80 13.60
N ILE A 143 13.47 1.05 14.27
CA ILE A 143 13.01 0.26 15.43
C ILE A 143 12.78 -1.20 15.03
N THR A 144 12.13 -1.46 13.90
CA THR A 144 11.90 -2.83 13.40
C THR A 144 13.21 -3.53 13.08
N SER A 145 14.16 -2.83 12.45
CA SER A 145 15.47 -3.42 12.14
C SER A 145 16.26 -3.77 13.39
N GLU A 146 16.15 -2.96 14.46
CA GLU A 146 16.82 -3.20 15.73
C GLU A 146 16.18 -4.39 16.47
N LEU A 147 14.84 -4.47 16.48
CA LEU A 147 14.10 -5.62 17.00
C LEU A 147 14.48 -6.91 16.29
N GLU A 148 14.56 -6.90 14.96
CA GLU A 148 14.96 -8.08 14.19
C GLU A 148 16.41 -8.49 14.48
N GLN A 149 17.32 -7.54 14.67
CA GLN A 149 18.70 -7.82 15.07
C GLN A 149 18.78 -8.44 16.47
N ARG A 150 17.98 -7.95 17.43
CA ARG A 150 17.89 -8.52 18.78
C ARG A 150 17.32 -9.93 18.75
N GLU A 151 16.23 -10.15 18.01
CA GLU A 151 15.65 -11.48 17.82
C GLU A 151 16.64 -12.45 17.18
N ARG A 152 17.41 -12.01 16.18
CA ARG A 152 18.47 -12.82 15.58
C ARG A 152 19.55 -13.17 16.59
N ALA A 153 19.98 -12.21 17.42
CA ALA A 153 20.98 -12.46 18.46
C ALA A 153 20.47 -13.43 19.54
N ASP A 154 19.24 -13.26 20.01
CA ASP A 154 18.61 -14.13 21.00
C ASP A 154 18.41 -15.54 20.45
N LYS A 155 17.98 -15.67 19.19
CA LYS A 155 17.86 -16.96 18.51
C LYS A 155 19.23 -17.63 18.36
N MET A 156 20.27 -16.89 18.01
CA MET A 156 21.63 -17.44 17.95
C MET A 156 22.15 -17.86 19.33
N ALA A 157 21.88 -17.09 20.38
CA ALA A 157 22.25 -17.42 21.75
C ALA A 157 21.50 -18.66 22.25
N PHE A 158 20.19 -18.75 21.98
CA PHE A 158 19.36 -19.91 22.31
C PHE A 158 19.85 -21.17 21.59
N MET A 159 20.10 -21.09 20.28
CA MET A 159 20.60 -22.22 19.49
C MET A 159 21.99 -22.67 19.94
N ARG A 160 22.82 -21.73 20.41
CA ARG A 160 24.13 -22.02 21.00
C ARG A 160 23.98 -22.74 22.34
N ALA A 161 23.13 -22.23 23.24
CA ALA A 161 22.85 -22.85 24.53
C ALA A 161 22.23 -24.26 24.39
N ALA A 162 21.38 -24.47 23.37
CA ALA A 162 20.80 -25.78 23.06
C ALA A 162 21.83 -26.79 22.53
N ARG A 163 22.93 -26.31 21.93
CA ARG A 163 24.05 -27.14 21.46
C ARG A 163 25.14 -27.34 22.50
N GLU A 164 25.13 -26.57 23.59
CA GLU A 164 26.07 -26.75 24.68
C GLU A 164 25.72 -27.99 25.51
N PRO A 165 26.70 -28.81 25.92
CA PRO A 165 26.44 -29.95 26.79
C PRO A 165 25.87 -29.51 28.14
N ILE A 166 24.91 -30.29 28.66
CA ILE A 166 24.15 -29.98 29.89
C ILE A 166 25.11 -29.63 31.04
N LYS A 167 25.07 -28.37 31.51
CA LYS A 167 25.83 -27.95 32.70
C LYS A 167 25.18 -28.56 33.95
N LYS A 168 25.98 -29.25 34.78
CA LYS A 168 25.52 -29.84 36.04
C LYS A 168 25.05 -28.73 36.97
N THR A 169 23.74 -28.58 37.15
CA THR A 169 23.16 -27.68 38.15
C THR A 169 23.02 -28.41 39.48
N TYR A 170 23.21 -27.71 40.59
CA TYR A 170 23.07 -28.26 41.94
C TYR A 170 21.68 -27.92 42.48
N LYS A 171 21.05 -28.86 43.20
CA LYS A 171 19.70 -28.68 43.79
C LYS A 171 19.68 -27.66 44.94
N TYR A 172 20.84 -27.39 45.51
CA TYR A 172 21.06 -26.44 46.60
C TYR A 172 22.06 -25.40 46.13
N ASP A 173 21.92 -24.17 46.62
CA ASP A 173 22.81 -23.04 46.31
C ASP A 173 24.21 -23.33 46.89
N PRO A 174 25.24 -23.57 46.06
CA PRO A 174 26.58 -23.91 46.53
C PRO A 174 27.33 -22.73 47.14
N THR A 175 26.79 -21.50 47.04
CA THR A 175 27.42 -20.31 47.64
C THR A 175 27.00 -20.09 49.10
N GLN A 176 25.96 -20.77 49.58
CA GLN A 176 25.56 -20.73 50.99
C GLN A 176 26.28 -21.82 51.77
N VAL A 177 27.44 -21.48 52.33
CA VAL A 177 28.12 -22.32 53.33
C VAL A 177 27.16 -22.51 54.50
N ARG A 178 26.65 -23.72 54.70
CA ARG A 178 25.89 -24.09 55.90
C ARG A 178 26.79 -23.82 57.11
N ALA A 179 26.52 -22.70 57.79
CA ALA A 179 27.18 -22.35 59.04
C ALA A 179 27.08 -23.56 59.97
N GLN A 180 28.22 -24.15 60.30
CA GLN A 180 28.33 -25.16 61.34
C GLN A 180 27.72 -24.55 62.61
N SER A 181 26.63 -25.15 63.09
CA SER A 181 26.10 -24.89 64.42
C SER A 181 27.09 -25.42 65.44
N SER A 182 28.11 -24.61 65.72
CA SER A 182 28.99 -24.67 66.87
C SER A 182 28.17 -24.32 68.12
N SER A 183 27.52 -25.31 68.72
CA SER A 183 26.90 -25.17 70.05
C SER A 183 26.98 -26.51 70.81
N ALA A 184 28.20 -26.87 71.18
CA ALA A 184 28.47 -27.78 72.29
C ALA A 184 29.81 -27.41 72.93
N THR A 185 29.92 -26.19 73.46
CA THR A 185 30.89 -25.86 74.51
C THR A 185 30.11 -25.77 75.82
N GLN A 186 30.70 -26.32 76.89
CA GLN A 186 30.32 -26.17 78.32
C GLN A 186 29.45 -27.27 78.94
N ALA A 187 30.07 -28.40 79.29
CA ALA A 187 29.83 -29.02 80.60
C ALA A 187 31.18 -29.16 81.31
N LYS A 188 31.28 -28.41 82.41
CA LYS A 188 32.48 -28.11 83.19
C LYS A 188 33.06 -29.32 83.94
N LYS A 189 34.38 -29.28 84.07
CA LYS A 189 35.24 -29.94 85.06
C LYS A 189 35.17 -29.18 86.38
N SER A 190 34.85 -29.81 87.52
CA SER A 190 35.42 -29.50 88.86
C SER A 190 34.83 -30.35 90.00
N VAL A 191 35.76 -30.85 90.84
CA VAL A 191 35.68 -31.52 92.15
C VAL A 191 35.45 -33.03 92.14
#